data_AF-A0A5Y4Z8Y6-F1
#
_entry.id   AF-A0A5Y4Z8Y6-F1
#
_cell.length_a   1.000
_cell.length_b   1.000
_cell.length_c   1.000
_cell.angle_alpha   90.00
_cell.angle_beta   90.00
_cell.angle_gamma   90.00
#
_symmetry.space_group_name_H-M   'P 1'
#
loop_
_entity.id
_entity.type
_entity.pdbx_description
1 polymer ?
#
loop_
_entity_poly.entity_id
_entity_poly.type
_entity_poly.pdbx_seq_one_letter_code
_entity_poly.pdbx_strand_id
1 'polypeptide(L)'
;KETLIDMTRNGTLYDWKEQERKAAISARINTGIARAGAPYMDKATKDTIVSKTISATNLKNVIFDETYIQSSITQMAYSCLFKNAILMNMLAEQSCHNLLCLNELTEYVAQQIHNCLFSENLSSLVEIAEIETHHQLLLNHKDDHY
;
A
#
# COMPACT_ATOMS: atom_id res chain seq x y z
N LYS A 1 -4.30 -19.65 -8.94
CA LYS A 1 -5.57 -20.14 -8.36
C LYS A 1 -5.34 -20.13 -6.85
N GLU A 2 -5.67 -19.02 -6.22
CA GLU A 2 -5.69 -18.86 -4.76
C GLU A 2 -6.87 -17.92 -4.49
N THR A 3 -8.06 -18.49 -4.39
CA THR A 3 -9.23 -17.72 -3.99
C THR A 3 -9.34 -17.77 -2.47
N LEU A 4 -9.84 -16.69 -1.84
CA LEU A 4 -10.07 -16.66 -0.39
C LEU A 4 -10.91 -17.87 0.09
N ILE A 5 -11.81 -18.35 -0.77
CA ILE A 5 -12.62 -19.56 -0.53
C ILE A 5 -11.74 -20.81 -0.37
N ASP A 6 -10.72 -20.97 -1.21
CA ASP A 6 -9.79 -22.09 -1.12
C ASP A 6 -8.96 -22.00 0.18
N MET A 7 -8.55 -20.79 0.57
CA MET A 7 -7.85 -20.53 1.84
C MET A 7 -8.73 -20.80 3.07
N THR A 8 -10.04 -20.55 2.96
CA THR A 8 -11.00 -20.95 4.01
C THR A 8 -11.07 -22.47 4.12
N ARG A 9 -11.09 -23.17 2.99
CA ARG A 9 -11.25 -24.64 2.94
C ARG A 9 -10.04 -25.40 3.44
N ASN A 10 -8.84 -24.90 3.17
CA ASN A 10 -7.58 -25.54 3.59
C ASN A 10 -7.09 -25.05 4.97
N GLY A 11 -7.81 -24.12 5.61
CA GLY A 11 -7.49 -23.59 6.94
C GLY A 11 -6.38 -22.54 6.99
N THR A 12 -5.90 -22.02 5.85
CA THR A 12 -4.79 -21.06 5.82
C THR A 12 -5.23 -19.59 5.83
N LEU A 13 -6.54 -19.32 5.86
CA LEU A 13 -7.06 -17.95 5.75
C LEU A 13 -6.59 -17.04 6.90
N TYR A 14 -6.54 -17.54 8.13
CA TYR A 14 -6.18 -16.70 9.28
C TYR A 14 -4.73 -16.18 9.18
N ASP A 15 -3.78 -17.08 8.95
CA ASP A 15 -2.37 -16.74 8.78
C ASP A 15 -2.16 -15.81 7.57
N TRP A 16 -2.88 -16.07 6.48
CA TRP A 16 -2.86 -15.19 5.31
C TRP A 16 -3.39 -13.80 5.65
N LYS A 17 -4.47 -13.66 6.42
CA LYS A 17 -5.02 -12.34 6.79
C LYS A 17 -4.02 -11.51 7.60
N GLU A 18 -3.29 -12.13 8.53
CA GLU A 18 -2.25 -11.43 9.30
C GLU A 18 -1.12 -10.92 8.38
N GLN A 19 -0.62 -11.77 7.48
CA GLN A 19 0.43 -11.37 6.53
C GLN A 19 -0.06 -10.32 5.52
N GLU A 20 -1.29 -10.48 5.02
CA GLU A 20 -1.88 -9.56 4.05
C GLU A 20 -2.11 -8.18 4.66
N ARG A 21 -2.57 -8.13 5.92
CA ARG A 21 -2.74 -6.88 6.64
C ARG A 21 -1.41 -6.14 6.78
N LYS A 22 -0.37 -6.85 7.23
CA LYS A 22 1.00 -6.34 7.34
C LYS A 22 1.51 -5.81 6.00
N ALA A 23 1.36 -6.58 4.92
CA ALA A 23 1.81 -6.22 3.58
C ALA A 23 1.08 -4.99 3.03
N ALA A 24 -0.25 -4.94 3.14
CA ALA A 24 -1.05 -3.83 2.61
C ALA A 24 -0.76 -2.51 3.32
N ILE A 25 -0.64 -2.50 4.65
CA ILE A 25 -0.31 -1.28 5.40
C ILE A 25 1.12 -0.83 5.05
N SER A 26 2.08 -1.76 5.07
CA SER A 26 3.49 -1.45 4.79
C SER A 26 3.70 -0.91 3.38
N ALA A 27 3.08 -1.52 2.37
CA ALA A 27 3.16 -1.09 0.98
C ALA A 27 2.62 0.34 0.78
N ARG A 28 1.54 0.71 1.46
CA ARG A 28 0.97 2.07 1.36
C ARG A 28 1.85 3.12 2.01
N ILE A 29 2.42 2.82 3.18
CA ILE A 29 3.38 3.73 3.83
C ILE A 29 4.62 3.90 2.95
N ASN A 30 5.18 2.80 2.43
CA ASN A 30 6.31 2.83 1.50
C ASN A 30 5.99 3.63 0.22
N THR A 31 4.76 3.52 -0.29
CA THR A 31 4.30 4.31 -1.45
C THR A 31 4.31 5.80 -1.14
N GLY A 32 3.82 6.22 0.03
CA GLY A 32 3.84 7.63 0.44
C GLY A 32 5.26 8.18 0.58
N ILE A 33 6.17 7.41 1.19
CA ILE A 33 7.59 7.76 1.29
C ILE A 33 8.23 7.91 -0.10
N ALA A 34 7.93 6.98 -1.01
CA ALA A 34 8.45 7.04 -2.38
C ALA A 34 7.92 8.25 -3.17
N ARG A 35 6.64 8.62 -2.99
CA ARG A 35 6.03 9.81 -3.60
C ARG A 35 6.65 11.11 -3.14
N ALA A 36 7.08 11.18 -1.88
CA ALA A 36 7.84 12.31 -1.34
C ALA A 36 9.28 12.39 -1.88
N GLY A 37 9.71 11.46 -2.74
CA GLY A 37 11.04 11.49 -3.36
C GLY A 37 12.18 11.06 -2.44
N ALA A 38 11.89 10.38 -1.32
CA ALA A 38 12.89 9.97 -0.32
C ALA A 38 12.99 8.44 -0.16
N PRO A 39 13.35 7.69 -1.22
CA PRO A 39 13.47 6.24 -1.14
C PRO A 39 14.65 5.77 -0.27
N TYR A 40 15.65 6.63 -0.06
CA TYR A 40 16.82 6.34 0.77
C TYR A 40 16.81 7.27 1.98
N MET A 41 16.56 6.71 3.16
CA MET A 41 16.65 7.38 4.44
C MET A 41 17.17 6.42 5.50
N ASP A 42 17.75 6.97 6.56
CA ASP A 42 18.17 6.16 7.70
C ASP A 42 16.94 5.54 8.40
N LYS A 43 17.20 4.44 9.11
CA LYS A 43 16.15 3.67 9.77
C LYS A 43 15.39 4.48 10.83
N ALA A 44 16.07 5.37 11.57
CA ALA A 44 15.43 6.12 12.65
C ALA A 44 14.43 7.16 12.10
N THR A 45 14.80 7.86 11.01
CA THR A 45 13.88 8.75 10.28
C THR A 45 12.68 7.97 9.77
N LYS A 46 12.91 6.80 9.15
CA LYS A 46 11.83 5.95 8.63
C LYS A 46 10.88 5.45 9.71
N ASP A 47 11.41 4.93 10.82
CA ASP A 47 10.62 4.45 11.96
C ASP A 47 9.77 5.59 12.54
N THR A 48 10.29 6.82 12.55
CA THR A 48 9.55 8.00 12.99
C THR A 48 8.39 8.34 12.05
N ILE A 49 8.61 8.32 10.73
CA ILE A 49 7.56 8.55 9.72
C ILE A 49 6.46 7.49 9.85
N VAL A 50 6.85 6.22 9.93
CA VAL A 50 5.93 5.09 10.10
C VAL A 50 5.10 5.27 11.36
N SER A 51 5.74 5.58 12.50
CA SER A 51 5.05 5.80 13.77
C SER A 51 4.05 6.96 13.70
N LYS A 52 4.46 8.10 13.15
CA LYS A 52 3.58 9.27 13.00
C LYS A 52 2.40 8.97 12.06
N THR A 53 2.68 8.31 10.95
CA THR A 53 1.65 7.90 9.97
C THR A 53 0.60 7.02 10.63
N ILE A 54 1.01 5.97 11.36
CA ILE A 54 0.09 5.06 12.04
C ILE A 54 -0.69 5.80 13.13
N SER A 55 -0.04 6.66 13.91
CA SER A 55 -0.68 7.42 15.00
C SER A 55 -1.76 8.40 14.53
N ALA A 56 -1.69 8.85 13.28
CA ALA A 56 -2.70 9.70 12.64
C ALA A 56 -3.93 8.92 12.14
N THR A 57 -3.95 7.59 12.34
CA THR A 57 -5.04 6.70 11.94
C THR A 57 -5.66 5.99 13.14
N ASN A 58 -6.75 5.26 12.90
CA ASN A 58 -7.37 4.40 13.90
C ASN A 58 -6.85 2.94 13.86
N LEU A 59 -5.77 2.67 13.13
CA LEU A 59 -5.21 1.33 12.99
C LEU A 59 -4.53 0.89 14.29
N LYS A 60 -4.85 -0.33 14.75
CA LYS A 60 -4.30 -0.89 15.99
C LYS A 60 -3.34 -2.04 15.69
N ASN A 61 -2.34 -2.25 16.54
CA ASN A 61 -1.41 -3.38 16.44
C ASN A 61 -0.80 -3.51 15.02
N VAL A 62 -0.35 -2.39 14.47
CA VAL A 62 0.27 -2.38 13.14
C VAL A 62 1.69 -2.90 13.26
N ILE A 63 2.01 -3.89 12.43
CA ILE A 63 3.38 -4.35 12.21
C ILE A 63 3.81 -3.79 10.87
N PHE A 64 4.91 -3.03 10.86
CA PHE A 64 5.49 -2.48 9.64
C PHE A 64 6.68 -3.35 9.20
N ASP A 65 6.78 -3.57 7.90
CA ASP A 65 7.92 -4.23 7.29
C ASP A 65 8.22 -3.58 5.94
N GLU A 66 9.39 -2.96 5.88
CA GLU A 66 9.82 -2.17 4.74
C GLU A 66 10.00 -2.97 3.46
N THR A 67 10.11 -4.29 3.54
CA THR A 67 10.31 -5.14 2.36
C THR A 67 9.04 -5.31 1.52
N TYR A 68 7.87 -4.98 2.08
CA TYR A 68 6.61 -5.03 1.34
C TYR A 68 6.40 -3.80 0.46
N ILE A 69 6.46 -4.03 -0.86
CA ILE A 69 6.13 -3.04 -1.89
C ILE A 69 4.71 -3.20 -2.44
N GLN A 70 4.09 -4.37 -2.25
CA GLN A 70 2.75 -4.70 -2.73
C GLN A 70 2.12 -5.77 -1.84
N SER A 71 0.78 -5.86 -1.84
CA SER A 71 0.02 -6.89 -1.13
C SER A 71 -0.49 -7.97 -2.09
N SER A 72 -0.90 -9.13 -1.57
CA SER A 72 -1.46 -10.18 -2.41
C SER A 72 -2.85 -9.82 -2.96
N ILE A 73 -3.65 -9.03 -2.22
CA ILE A 73 -4.91 -8.47 -2.73
C ILE A 73 -4.65 -7.58 -3.95
N THR A 74 -3.61 -6.75 -3.95
CA THR A 74 -3.23 -5.94 -5.12
C THR A 74 -2.95 -6.82 -6.34
N GLN A 75 -2.18 -7.89 -6.15
CA GLN A 75 -1.88 -8.84 -7.23
C GLN A 75 -3.13 -9.59 -7.74
N MET A 76 -4.04 -9.96 -6.83
CA MET A 76 -5.32 -10.59 -7.18
C MET A 76 -6.22 -9.61 -7.97
N ALA A 77 -6.34 -8.37 -7.51
CA ALA A 77 -7.09 -7.32 -8.19
C ALA A 77 -6.54 -7.07 -9.61
N TYR A 78 -5.23 -6.89 -9.73
CA TYR A 78 -4.56 -6.71 -11.02
C TYR A 78 -4.85 -7.87 -11.96
N SER A 79 -4.67 -9.11 -11.48
CA SER A 79 -4.89 -10.33 -12.28
C SER A 79 -6.32 -10.45 -12.79
N CYS A 80 -7.31 -10.01 -11.99
CA CYS A 80 -8.72 -10.01 -12.37
C CYS A 80 -9.03 -8.92 -13.40
N LEU A 81 -8.54 -7.70 -13.18
CA LEU A 81 -8.73 -6.57 -14.09
C LEU A 81 -8.04 -6.81 -15.44
N PHE A 82 -6.81 -7.30 -15.42
CA PHE A 82 -6.03 -7.61 -16.62
C PHE A 82 -6.67 -8.70 -17.50
N LYS A 83 -7.42 -9.64 -16.90
CA LYS A 83 -8.15 -10.69 -17.65
C LYS A 83 -9.48 -10.21 -18.20
N ASN A 84 -9.94 -9.01 -17.84
CA ASN A 84 -11.20 -8.47 -18.33
C ASN A 84 -11.01 -7.95 -19.77
N ALA A 85 -11.53 -8.69 -20.75
CA ALA A 85 -11.38 -8.35 -22.15
C ALA A 85 -12.00 -6.99 -22.52
N ILE A 86 -13.10 -6.59 -21.86
CA ILE A 86 -13.74 -5.30 -22.12
C ILE A 86 -12.82 -4.16 -21.66
N LEU A 87 -12.31 -4.24 -20.43
CA LEU A 87 -11.38 -3.27 -19.88
C LEU A 87 -10.10 -3.21 -20.72
N MET A 88 -9.51 -4.36 -21.05
CA MET A 88 -8.29 -4.38 -21.85
C MET A 88 -8.50 -3.85 -23.28
N ASN A 89 -9.69 -4.05 -23.86
CA ASN A 89 -10.04 -3.44 -25.14
C ASN A 89 -10.20 -1.91 -25.03
N MET A 90 -10.74 -1.40 -23.91
CA MET A 90 -10.78 0.04 -23.65
C MET A 90 -9.38 0.65 -23.47
N LEU A 91 -8.43 -0.16 -22.98
CA LEU A 91 -7.03 0.22 -22.76
C LEU A 91 -6.11 -0.13 -23.94
N ALA A 92 -6.66 -0.59 -25.08
CA ALA A 92 -5.92 -1.26 -26.15
C ALA A 92 -4.84 -0.40 -26.82
N GLU A 93 -4.97 0.93 -26.79
CA GLU A 93 -3.86 1.82 -27.11
C GLU A 93 -2.85 1.72 -25.95
N GLN A 94 -1.86 0.83 -26.04
CA GLN A 94 -0.86 0.60 -24.99
C GLN A 94 0.09 1.81 -24.82
N SER A 95 -0.47 2.94 -24.41
CA SER A 95 0.26 4.11 -23.95
C SER A 95 0.64 3.92 -22.48
N CYS A 96 1.67 4.63 -22.04
CA CYS A 96 2.02 4.72 -20.63
C CYS A 96 0.84 5.18 -19.76
N HIS A 97 -0.06 6.01 -20.31
CA HIS A 97 -1.26 6.49 -19.62
C HIS A 97 -2.23 5.34 -19.33
N ASN A 98 -2.46 4.43 -20.27
CA ASN A 98 -3.38 3.31 -20.07
C ASN A 98 -2.88 2.30 -19.04
N LEU A 99 -1.55 2.10 -18.96
CA LEU A 99 -0.94 1.30 -17.91
C LEU A 99 -1.06 1.97 -16.53
N LEU A 100 -0.88 3.29 -16.46
CA LEU A 100 -1.09 4.06 -15.23
C LEU A 100 -2.54 3.97 -14.75
N CYS A 101 -3.52 4.12 -15.65
CA CYS A 101 -4.94 3.97 -15.32
C CYS A 101 -5.26 2.56 -14.79
N LEU A 102 -4.69 1.50 -15.37
CA LEU A 102 -4.87 0.14 -14.87
C LEU A 102 -4.29 -0.02 -13.45
N ASN A 103 -3.14 0.58 -13.18
CA ASN A 103 -2.51 0.53 -11.85
C ASN A 103 -3.33 1.31 -10.81
N GLU A 104 -3.82 2.50 -11.14
CA GLU A 104 -4.69 3.29 -10.25
C GLU A 104 -6.00 2.56 -9.94
N LEU A 105 -6.63 1.96 -10.95
CA LEU A 105 -7.83 1.14 -10.76
C LEU A 105 -7.54 -0.09 -9.90
N THR A 106 -6.40 -0.74 -10.12
CA THR A 106 -5.95 -1.88 -9.31
C THR A 106 -5.81 -1.50 -7.85
N GLU A 107 -5.09 -0.40 -7.56
CA GLU A 107 -4.89 0.12 -6.21
C GLU A 107 -6.21 0.49 -5.54
N TYR A 108 -7.11 1.14 -6.27
CA TYR A 108 -8.44 1.48 -5.77
C TYR A 108 -9.25 0.23 -5.39
N VAL A 109 -9.34 -0.75 -6.28
CA VAL A 109 -10.08 -2.00 -6.04
C VAL A 109 -9.46 -2.78 -4.88
N ALA A 110 -8.13 -2.91 -4.85
CA ALA A 110 -7.42 -3.62 -3.79
C ALA A 110 -7.68 -2.98 -2.41
N GLN A 111 -7.68 -1.66 -2.34
CA GLN A 111 -8.05 -0.93 -1.14
C GLN A 111 -9.48 -1.21 -0.69
N GLN A 112 -10.46 -1.17 -1.60
CA GLN A 112 -11.85 -1.45 -1.23
C GLN A 112 -12.00 -2.87 -0.67
N ILE A 113 -11.35 -3.86 -1.31
CA ILE A 113 -11.35 -5.25 -0.83
C ILE A 113 -10.72 -5.34 0.56
N HIS A 114 -9.56 -4.70 0.77
CA HIS A 114 -8.91 -4.68 2.07
C HIS A 114 -9.83 -4.09 3.14
N ASN A 115 -10.39 -2.89 2.88
CA ASN A 115 -11.26 -2.21 3.84
C ASN A 115 -12.46 -3.10 4.23
N CYS A 116 -13.06 -3.81 3.26
CA CYS A 116 -14.13 -4.77 3.53
C CYS A 116 -13.67 -5.98 4.36
N LEU A 117 -12.50 -6.56 4.08
CA LEU A 117 -12.01 -7.78 4.73
C LEU A 117 -11.53 -7.56 6.17
N PHE A 118 -11.00 -6.36 6.45
CA PHE A 118 -10.37 -6.03 7.73
C PHE A 118 -11.19 -5.04 8.57
N SER A 119 -12.24 -4.43 8.00
CA SER A 119 -12.98 -3.34 8.65
C SER A 119 -12.08 -2.16 9.04
N GLU A 120 -11.08 -1.90 8.22
CA GLU A 120 -10.09 -0.84 8.38
C GLU A 120 -10.19 0.16 7.23
N ASN A 121 -9.67 1.37 7.43
CA ASN A 121 -9.63 2.37 6.36
C ASN A 121 -8.18 2.74 6.04
N LEU A 122 -7.72 2.31 4.86
CA LEU A 122 -6.38 2.62 4.38
C LEU A 122 -6.31 3.84 3.43
N SER A 123 -7.43 4.54 3.18
CA SER A 123 -7.53 5.58 2.13
C SER A 123 -6.48 6.68 2.29
N SER A 124 -6.31 7.21 3.51
CA SER A 124 -5.42 8.32 3.80
C SER A 124 -3.95 7.93 4.03
N LEU A 125 -3.60 6.64 4.16
CA LEU A 125 -2.25 6.23 4.57
C LEU A 125 -1.14 6.75 3.66
N VAL A 126 -1.35 6.74 2.34
CA VAL A 126 -0.34 7.18 1.37
C VAL A 126 -0.08 8.69 1.51
N GLU A 127 -1.15 9.48 1.60
CA GLU A 127 -1.08 10.94 1.73
C GLU A 127 -0.45 11.34 3.07
N ILE A 128 -0.85 10.70 4.17
CA ILE A 128 -0.27 10.96 5.50
C ILE A 128 1.23 10.62 5.49
N ALA A 129 1.61 9.45 4.96
CA ALA A 129 3.02 9.07 4.89
C ALA A 129 3.85 10.03 4.04
N GLU A 130 3.31 10.52 2.93
CA GLU A 130 3.95 11.51 2.06
C GLU A 130 4.15 12.85 2.80
N ILE A 131 3.13 13.35 3.50
CA ILE A 131 3.20 14.57 4.31
C ILE A 131 4.21 14.43 5.45
N GLU A 132 4.16 13.33 6.20
CA GLU A 132 5.10 13.08 7.29
C GLU A 132 6.53 12.92 6.78
N THR A 133 6.72 12.36 5.59
CA THR A 133 8.04 12.28 4.96
C THR A 133 8.58 13.67 4.66
N HIS A 134 7.80 14.53 3.99
CA HIS A 134 8.22 15.92 3.73
C HIS A 134 8.54 16.68 5.02
N HIS A 135 7.72 16.52 6.06
CA HIS A 135 7.93 17.16 7.35
C HIS A 135 9.26 16.73 7.99
N GLN A 136 9.56 15.43 8.01
CA GLN A 136 10.80 14.94 8.62
C GLN A 136 12.05 15.39 7.86
N LEU A 137 12.02 15.38 6.53
CA LEU A 137 13.14 15.88 5.73
C LEU A 137 13.42 17.37 6.01
N LEU A 138 12.36 18.18 6.16
CA LEU A 138 12.49 19.60 6.51
C LEU A 138 13.08 19.83 7.90
N LEU A 139 12.79 18.94 8.88
CA LEU A 139 13.37 19.02 10.21
C LEU A 139 14.86 18.68 10.19
N ASN A 140 15.22 17.57 9.53
CA ASN A 140 16.62 17.15 9.42
C ASN A 140 17.50 18.22 8.74
N HIS A 141 16.99 18.89 7.70
CA HIS A 141 17.70 20.00 7.07
C HIS A 141 17.91 21.22 7.97
N LYS A 142 17.07 21.44 8.98
CA LYS A 142 17.25 22.55 9.93
C LYS A 142 18.34 22.24 10.97
N ASP A 143 18.50 20.96 11.31
CA ASP A 143 19.49 20.51 12.29
C ASP A 143 20.91 20.48 11.70
N ASP A 144 21.07 20.27 10.39
CA ASP A 144 22.37 20.32 9.69
C ASP A 144 22.97 21.74 9.54
N HIS A 145 22.22 22.78 9.92
CA HIS A 145 22.64 24.19 9.83
C HIS A 145 23.04 24.83 11.18
N TYR A 146 23.19 24.02 12.23
CA TYR A 146 23.74 24.42 13.54
C TYR A 146 25.05 23.69 13.87
#